data_AF-A0A257LWL7-F1
#
_entry.id   AF-A0A257LWL7-F1
#
_cell.length_a   1.000
_cell.length_b   1.000
_cell.length_c   1.000
_cell.angle_alpha   90.00
_cell.angle_beta   90.00
_cell.angle_gamma   90.00
#
_symmetry.space_group_name_H-M   'P 1'
#
loop_
_entity.id
_entity.type
_entity.pdbx_description
1 polymer ?
#
loop_
_entity_poly.entity_id
_entity_poly.type
_entity_poly.pdbx_seq_one_letter_code
_entity_poly.pdbx_strand_id
1 'polypeptide(L)'
;HSDIGQVDRMKALAGFKDGTYEVLVATDVAARGIDISGVSHVINYRVPENAEDYVHRIGRTGRAEAEGDAFTLLTADELDYAKSVEIFVERTIERRKLEGFPYIYTALLDDSPPKPVRRKMGGGGGKKKRR
;
A
#
# COMPACT_ATOMS: atom_id res chain seq x y z
N HIS A 1 -10.41 -5.69 -15.68
CA HIS A 1 -9.68 -4.83 -16.64
C HIS A 1 -10.69 -3.97 -17.42
N SER A 2 -10.27 -2.88 -18.03
CA SER A 2 -11.18 -1.87 -18.64
C SER A 2 -12.01 -2.41 -19.81
N ASP A 3 -11.54 -3.46 -20.48
CA ASP A 3 -12.21 -4.10 -21.62
C ASP A 3 -13.36 -5.06 -21.23
N ILE A 4 -13.67 -5.17 -19.93
CA ILE A 4 -14.80 -5.99 -19.47
C ILE A 4 -16.11 -5.24 -19.77
N GLY A 5 -17.08 -5.89 -20.42
CA GLY A 5 -18.39 -5.30 -20.68
C GLY A 5 -19.19 -5.06 -19.40
N GLN A 6 -20.14 -4.11 -19.43
CA GLN A 6 -20.97 -3.78 -18.24
C GLN A 6 -21.75 -4.99 -17.70
N VAL A 7 -22.21 -5.87 -18.59
CA VAL A 7 -22.94 -7.10 -18.21
C VAL A 7 -22.06 -8.01 -17.36
N ASP A 8 -20.82 -8.23 -17.77
CA ASP A 8 -19.90 -9.12 -17.04
C ASP A 8 -19.41 -8.48 -15.74
N ARG A 9 -19.29 -7.14 -15.70
CA ARG A 9 -19.08 -6.40 -14.44
C ARG A 9 -20.20 -6.65 -13.43
N MET A 10 -21.46 -6.58 -13.86
CA MET A 10 -22.61 -6.85 -12.98
C MET A 10 -22.66 -8.32 -12.52
N LYS A 11 -22.31 -9.28 -13.38
CA LYS A 11 -22.23 -10.70 -13.00
C LYS A 11 -21.16 -10.96 -11.96
N ALA A 12 -19.95 -10.40 -12.14
CA ALA A 12 -18.88 -10.52 -11.16
C ALA A 12 -19.26 -9.90 -9.81
N LEU A 13 -19.92 -8.74 -9.83
CA LEU A 13 -20.42 -8.09 -8.62
C LEU A 13 -21.50 -8.92 -7.92
N ALA A 14 -22.44 -9.49 -8.68
CA ALA A 14 -23.50 -10.33 -8.12
C ALA A 14 -22.91 -11.55 -7.41
N GLY A 15 -21.98 -12.27 -8.08
CA GLY A 15 -21.28 -13.41 -7.50
C GLY A 15 -20.43 -13.05 -6.29
N PHE A 16 -19.90 -11.82 -6.22
CA PHE A 16 -19.21 -11.37 -5.02
C PHE A 16 -20.19 -11.06 -3.86
N LYS A 17 -21.33 -10.43 -4.17
CA LYS A 17 -22.35 -10.08 -3.14
C LYS A 17 -23.07 -11.31 -2.58
N ASP A 18 -23.26 -12.36 -3.36
CA ASP A 18 -23.91 -13.60 -2.92
C ASP A 18 -22.94 -14.62 -2.29
N GLY A 19 -21.64 -14.30 -2.24
CA GLY A 19 -20.60 -15.15 -1.65
C GLY A 19 -20.05 -16.24 -2.58
N THR A 20 -20.47 -16.28 -3.85
CA THR A 20 -19.84 -17.15 -4.86
C THR A 20 -18.35 -16.83 -5.02
N TYR A 21 -17.97 -15.55 -4.89
CA TYR A 21 -16.59 -15.09 -4.88
C TYR A 21 -16.28 -14.35 -3.57
N GLU A 22 -15.24 -14.76 -2.88
CA GLU A 22 -14.78 -14.09 -1.65
C GLU A 22 -13.94 -12.84 -1.94
N VAL A 23 -13.37 -12.73 -3.15
CA VAL A 23 -12.44 -11.66 -3.52
C VAL A 23 -12.83 -11.07 -4.88
N LEU A 24 -12.88 -9.74 -4.92
CA LEU A 24 -13.09 -8.96 -6.15
C LEU A 24 -11.88 -8.08 -6.40
N VAL A 25 -11.25 -8.23 -7.57
CA VAL A 25 -10.12 -7.39 -8.00
C VAL A 25 -10.60 -6.41 -9.08
N ALA A 26 -10.35 -5.12 -8.86
CA ALA A 26 -10.77 -4.05 -9.77
C ALA A 26 -9.70 -2.95 -9.90
N THR A 27 -9.79 -2.20 -11.00
CA THR A 27 -9.08 -0.92 -11.20
C THR A 27 -10.07 0.23 -11.02
N ASP A 28 -9.60 1.46 -10.81
CA ASP A 28 -10.50 2.63 -10.64
C ASP A 28 -11.46 2.80 -11.82
N VAL A 29 -10.99 2.55 -13.04
CA VAL A 29 -11.83 2.58 -14.26
C VAL A 29 -12.91 1.49 -14.23
N ALA A 30 -12.54 0.28 -13.81
CA ALA A 30 -13.49 -0.83 -13.73
C ALA A 30 -14.49 -0.70 -12.58
N ALA A 31 -14.15 0.04 -11.53
CA ALA A 31 -14.99 0.26 -10.35
C ALA A 31 -15.95 1.46 -10.47
N ARG A 32 -15.72 2.39 -11.43
CA ARG A 32 -16.64 3.50 -11.68
C ARG A 32 -18.02 2.99 -12.11
N GLY A 33 -19.06 3.47 -11.43
CA GLY A 33 -20.45 3.02 -11.66
C GLY A 33 -20.81 1.69 -10.99
N ILE A 34 -19.90 1.10 -10.21
CA ILE A 34 -20.18 -0.06 -9.36
C ILE A 34 -20.30 0.43 -7.92
N ASP A 35 -21.52 0.35 -7.37
CA ASP A 35 -21.72 0.57 -5.94
C ASP A 35 -21.60 -0.76 -5.17
N ILE A 36 -20.45 -0.90 -4.52
CA ILE A 36 -20.16 -1.97 -3.58
C ILE A 36 -19.94 -1.35 -2.21
N SER A 37 -20.58 -1.89 -1.18
CA SER A 37 -20.51 -1.41 0.19
C SER A 37 -20.68 -2.58 1.15
N GLY A 38 -20.24 -2.41 2.39
CA GLY A 38 -20.34 -3.46 3.41
C GLY A 38 -19.33 -4.58 3.21
N VAL A 39 -18.19 -4.32 2.54
CA VAL A 39 -17.09 -5.29 2.51
C VAL A 39 -16.32 -5.24 3.83
N SER A 40 -15.85 -6.39 4.30
CA SER A 40 -15.06 -6.47 5.53
C SER A 40 -13.66 -5.86 5.36
N HIS A 41 -13.07 -6.00 4.17
CA HIS A 41 -11.70 -5.59 3.89
C HIS A 41 -11.60 -4.85 2.56
N VAL A 42 -10.76 -3.82 2.54
CA VAL A 42 -10.30 -3.13 1.32
C VAL A 42 -8.77 -3.22 1.26
N ILE A 43 -8.23 -3.70 0.14
CA ILE A 43 -6.79 -3.80 -0.06
C ILE A 43 -6.39 -2.94 -1.26
N ASN A 44 -5.70 -1.83 -1.01
CA ASN A 44 -5.05 -1.04 -2.05
C ASN A 44 -3.76 -1.74 -2.46
N TYR A 45 -3.74 -2.34 -3.66
CA TYR A 45 -2.54 -2.99 -4.18
C TYR A 45 -1.40 -2.01 -4.51
N ARG A 46 -1.77 -0.75 -4.80
CA ARG A 46 -0.86 0.39 -4.96
C ARG A 46 -1.44 1.59 -4.23
N VAL A 47 -0.57 2.47 -3.75
CA VAL A 47 -1.00 3.74 -3.18
C VAL A 47 -1.72 4.56 -4.26
N PRO A 48 -2.92 5.12 -4.00
CA PRO A 48 -3.59 6.00 -4.95
C PRO A 48 -2.77 7.25 -5.24
N GLU A 49 -2.70 7.66 -6.51
CA GLU A 49 -2.00 8.89 -6.91
C GLU A 49 -2.73 10.16 -6.43
N ASN A 50 -4.07 10.10 -6.35
CA ASN A 50 -4.90 11.15 -5.76
C ASN A 50 -5.39 10.71 -4.38
N ALA A 51 -5.30 11.60 -3.39
CA ALA A 51 -5.67 11.27 -2.02
C ALA A 51 -7.19 11.08 -1.83
N GLU A 52 -8.01 11.75 -2.63
CA GLU A 52 -9.46 11.58 -2.64
C GLU A 52 -9.86 10.15 -3.02
N ASP A 53 -9.12 9.54 -3.96
CA ASP A 53 -9.37 8.17 -4.40
C ASP A 53 -9.13 7.17 -3.27
N TYR A 54 -8.19 7.44 -2.36
CA TYR A 54 -8.01 6.64 -1.14
C TYR A 54 -9.29 6.58 -0.32
N VAL A 55 -9.89 7.73 -0.01
CA VAL A 55 -11.13 7.81 0.79
C VAL A 55 -12.30 7.12 0.07
N HIS A 56 -12.42 7.29 -1.26
CA HIS A 56 -13.45 6.62 -2.05
C HIS A 56 -13.31 5.09 -2.07
N ARG A 57 -12.07 4.58 -2.09
CA ARG A 57 -11.77 3.14 -2.04
C ARG A 57 -12.03 2.56 -0.66
N ILE A 58 -11.53 3.18 0.41
CA ILE A 58 -11.75 2.65 1.77
C ILE A 58 -13.20 2.83 2.23
N GLY A 59 -13.94 3.80 1.69
CA GLY A 59 -15.37 4.00 1.95
C GLY A 59 -16.29 2.86 1.48
N ARG A 60 -15.72 1.75 0.98
CA ARG A 60 -16.40 0.49 0.67
C ARG A 60 -16.55 -0.41 1.88
N THR A 61 -15.68 -0.24 2.87
CA THR A 61 -15.83 -0.82 4.21
C THR A 61 -16.45 0.20 5.19
N GLY A 62 -16.78 -0.23 6.41
CA GLY A 62 -17.04 0.69 7.53
C GLY A 62 -18.31 1.55 7.45
N ARG A 63 -19.36 1.13 6.72
CA ARG A 63 -20.63 1.88 6.61
C ARG A 63 -21.71 1.31 7.53
N ALA A 64 -22.63 2.17 7.98
CA ALA A 64 -23.80 1.82 8.79
C ALA A 64 -23.45 1.07 10.10
N GLU A 65 -22.57 1.66 10.91
CA GLU A 65 -22.10 1.14 12.21
C GLU A 65 -21.26 -0.15 12.13
N ALA A 66 -20.99 -0.66 10.92
CA ALA A 66 -20.03 -1.74 10.74
C ALA A 66 -18.59 -1.21 10.82
N GLU A 67 -17.71 -2.04 11.37
CA GLU A 67 -16.26 -1.85 11.28
C GLU A 67 -15.70 -2.63 10.09
N GLY A 68 -14.55 -2.20 9.59
CA GLY A 68 -13.75 -3.04 8.73
C GLY A 68 -12.42 -2.39 8.35
N ASP A 69 -11.58 -3.18 7.71
CA ASP A 69 -10.16 -2.90 7.62
C ASP A 69 -9.75 -2.43 6.23
N ALA A 70 -8.81 -1.48 6.20
CA ALA A 70 -8.18 -1.01 4.98
C ALA A 70 -6.67 -1.20 5.06
N PHE A 71 -6.12 -1.96 4.12
CA PHE A 71 -4.69 -2.18 3.98
C PHE A 71 -4.19 -1.56 2.68
N THR A 72 -3.00 -0.96 2.72
CA THR A 72 -2.35 -0.44 1.53
C THR A 72 -0.96 -1.03 1.43
N LEU A 73 -0.67 -1.65 0.29
CA LEU A 73 0.67 -2.08 -0.05
C LEU A 73 1.45 -0.85 -0.53
N LEU A 74 2.60 -0.62 0.10
CA LEU A 74 3.45 0.52 -0.14
C LEU A 74 4.79 0.06 -0.70
N THR A 75 5.19 0.68 -1.81
CA THR A 75 6.53 0.56 -2.38
C THR A 75 7.33 1.85 -2.19
N ALA A 76 8.65 1.80 -2.38
CA ALA A 76 9.53 2.93 -2.11
C ALA A 76 9.30 4.13 -3.03
N ASP A 77 8.88 3.89 -4.27
CA ASP A 77 8.55 4.90 -5.28
C ASP A 77 7.18 5.56 -5.07
N GLU A 78 6.37 5.04 -4.15
CA GLU A 78 5.02 5.55 -3.84
C GLU A 78 4.96 6.37 -2.55
N LEU A 79 6.12 6.68 -1.95
CA LEU A 79 6.23 7.40 -0.68
C LEU A 79 5.56 8.78 -0.70
N ASP A 80 5.67 9.52 -1.79
CA ASP A 80 5.08 10.86 -1.88
C ASP A 80 3.56 10.80 -2.02
N TYR A 81 3.03 9.80 -2.72
CA TYR A 81 1.59 9.52 -2.75
C TYR A 81 1.09 9.13 -1.36
N ALA A 82 1.83 8.31 -0.62
CA ALA A 82 1.46 7.90 0.73
C ALA A 82 1.39 9.10 1.68
N LYS A 83 2.38 10.00 1.62
CA LYS A 83 2.35 11.26 2.38
C LYS A 83 1.14 12.12 2.00
N SER A 84 0.82 12.23 0.71
CA SER A 84 -0.35 13.00 0.26
C SER A 84 -1.64 12.43 0.83
N VAL A 85 -1.76 11.11 0.89
CA VAL A 85 -2.90 10.44 1.54
C VAL A 85 -2.95 10.79 3.03
N GLU A 86 -1.84 10.64 3.76
CA GLU A 86 -1.77 10.93 5.21
C GLU A 86 -2.12 12.38 5.54
N ILE A 87 -1.66 13.33 4.73
CA ILE A 87 -2.01 14.76 4.86
C ILE A 87 -3.51 14.94 4.65
N PHE A 88 -4.08 14.34 3.60
CA PHE A 88 -5.48 14.49 3.25
C PHE A 88 -6.44 13.88 4.30
N VAL A 89 -6.07 12.73 4.88
CA VAL A 89 -6.86 12.11 5.95
C VAL A 89 -6.52 12.65 7.34
N GLU A 90 -5.59 13.60 7.42
CA GLU A 90 -5.10 14.25 8.64
C GLU A 90 -4.58 13.26 9.71
N ARG A 91 -4.09 12.10 9.30
CA ARG A 91 -3.62 11.03 10.19
C ARG A 91 -2.46 10.28 9.55
N THR A 92 -1.47 9.94 10.36
CA THR A 92 -0.38 9.03 9.93
C THR A 92 -0.90 7.60 9.90
N ILE A 93 -0.58 6.87 8.84
CA ILE A 93 -0.98 5.47 8.68
C ILE A 93 0.14 4.59 9.21
N GLU A 94 -0.20 3.64 10.09
CA GLU A 94 0.78 2.72 10.66
C GLU A 94 1.43 1.87 9.57
N ARG A 95 2.77 1.88 9.52
CA ARG A 95 3.54 1.08 8.59
C ARG A 95 3.92 -0.24 9.25
N ARG A 96 3.45 -1.36 8.68
CA ARG A 96 3.78 -2.71 9.15
C ARG A 96 4.63 -3.46 8.15
N LYS A 97 5.65 -4.17 8.64
CA LYS A 97 6.40 -5.17 7.88
C LYS A 97 5.95 -6.56 8.31
N LEU A 98 5.86 -7.48 7.36
CA LEU A 98 5.55 -8.87 7.61
C LEU A 98 6.80 -9.59 8.10
N GLU A 99 6.66 -10.33 9.20
CA GLU A 99 7.73 -11.17 9.72
C GLU A 99 8.12 -12.24 8.69
N GLY A 100 9.42 -12.45 8.50
CA GLY A 100 9.95 -13.46 7.58
C GLY A 100 9.83 -13.12 6.08
N PHE A 101 9.27 -11.98 5.70
CA PHE A 101 9.21 -11.57 4.29
C PHE A 101 10.56 -10.95 3.83
N PRO A 102 11.18 -11.44 2.74
CA PRO A 102 12.47 -10.95 2.27
C PRO A 102 12.31 -9.65 1.48
N TYR A 103 12.25 -8.52 2.18
CA TYR A 103 12.20 -7.21 1.54
C TYR A 103 13.57 -6.83 0.93
N ILE A 104 13.58 -6.49 -0.36
CA ILE A 104 14.80 -6.15 -1.10
C ILE A 104 15.22 -4.67 -0.85
N TYR A 105 14.24 -3.77 -0.64
CA TYR A 105 14.47 -2.32 -0.50
C TYR A 105 13.68 -1.73 0.68
N THR A 106 14.21 -1.81 1.91
CA THR A 106 13.52 -1.31 3.12
C THR A 106 14.03 0.00 3.68
N ALA A 107 15.24 0.43 3.29
CA ALA A 107 15.93 1.54 3.96
C ALA A 107 15.18 2.88 3.88
N LEU A 108 14.30 3.04 2.87
CA LEU A 108 13.46 4.22 2.69
C LEU A 108 12.18 4.21 3.55
N LEU A 109 11.85 3.06 4.14
CA LEU A 109 10.63 2.84 4.92
C LEU A 109 10.91 2.73 6.43
N ASP A 110 12.18 2.79 6.84
CA ASP A 110 12.57 2.73 8.25
C ASP A 110 12.56 4.15 8.85
N ASP A 111 11.72 4.38 9.87
CA ASP A 111 11.67 5.64 10.62
C ASP A 111 12.88 5.84 11.56
N SER A 112 13.80 4.86 11.61
CA SER A 112 15.06 4.98 12.32
C SER A 112 16.08 5.75 11.47
N PRO A 113 16.77 6.77 12.02
CA PRO A 113 17.79 7.49 11.27
C PRO A 113 18.84 6.50 10.75
N PRO A 114 19.31 6.63 9.49
CA PRO A 114 20.27 5.71 8.92
C PRO A 114 21.49 5.64 9.83
N LYS A 115 21.78 4.46 10.37
CA LYS A 115 22.97 4.26 11.20
C LYS A 115 24.18 4.69 10.37
N PRO A 116 25.02 5.62 10.85
CA PRO A 116 26.15 6.09 10.08
C PRO A 116 27.04 4.89 9.75
N VAL A 117 27.25 4.65 8.45
CA VAL A 117 28.19 3.63 7.98
C VAL A 117 29.57 4.05 8.48
N ARG A 118 30.02 3.47 9.59
CA ARG A 118 31.39 3.63 10.06
C ARG A 118 32.31 3.00 9.03
N ARG A 119 32.85 3.82 8.12
CA ARG A 119 33.99 3.45 7.29
C ARG A 119 35.10 2.99 8.25
N LYS A 120 35.43 1.69 8.24
CA LYS A 120 36.68 1.21 8.85
C LYS A 120 37.82 1.87 8.09
N MET A 121 38.37 2.95 8.65
CA MET A 121 39.64 3.52 8.22
C MET A 121 40.68 2.43 8.49
N GLY A 122 41.07 1.70 7.44
CA GLY A 122 42.09 0.67 7.52
C GLY A 122 43.39 1.29 8.01
N GLY A 123 43.90 0.78 9.14
CA GLY A 123 45.17 1.20 9.72
C GLY A 123 46.32 0.96 8.76
N GLY A 124 46.89 2.04 8.23
CA GLY A 124 48.14 2.02 7.47
C GLY A 124 49.33 1.79 8.40
N GLY A 125 49.64 0.52 8.65
CA GLY A 125 50.94 0.11 9.19
C GLY A 125 51.97 0.00 8.06
N GLY A 126 53.10 0.70 8.18
CA GLY A 126 54.19 0.59 7.21
C GLY A 126 55.40 1.46 7.52
N LYS A 127 56.17 1.10 8.56
CA LYS A 127 57.54 1.59 8.81
C LYS A 127 58.38 1.46 7.52
N LYS A 128 58.90 2.57 6.99
CA LYS A 128 59.98 2.54 5.98
C LYS A 128 61.33 2.87 6.61
N LYS A 129 62.31 2.09 6.16
CA LYS A 129 63.63 1.81 6.72
C LYS A 129 64.55 3.02 6.86
N ARG A 130 65.39 2.93 7.89
CA ARG A 130 66.69 3.62 8.04
C ARG A 130 67.57 3.42 6.80
N ARG A 131 68.21 4.48 6.35
CA ARG A 131 69.55 4.50 5.77
C ARG A 131 70.21 5.81 6.16
#